data_AF-A0A4S4ARC8-F1
#
_entry.id   AF-A0A4S4ARC8-F1
#
_cell.length_a   1.000
_cell.length_b   1.000
_cell.length_c   1.000
_cell.angle_alpha   90.00
_cell.angle_beta   90.00
_cell.angle_gamma   90.00
#
_symmetry.space_group_name_H-M   'P 1'
#
loop_
_entity.id
_entity.type
_entity.pdbx_description
1 polymer ?
#
loop_
_entity_poly.entity_id
_entity_poly.type
_entity_poly.pdbx_seq_one_letter_code
_entity_poly.pdbx_strand_id
1 'polypeptide(L)'
;MSKANVKLQLSFDLDIAVPERLLELDHESLCKTFSEVLGSMVFQGLPTVAGKQLAKAGGSIVAHHYHLSAGILGAPTLERDLLVAAAPHLTDEELEQLARRTQGKLPESPEELQRHLRRQALKLVNDYRMVPCFVAARLTSGSDAKLEGKLNLTNGSVLIGERDRQSRLQANQGPIVVEPLGTEVQLEAACAGHTLSGPVIEVSVAQIAIHRDPLIRVWQQQG
;
A
#
# COMPACT_ATOMS: atom_id res chain seq x y z
N MET A 1 -16.62 18.35 34.50
CA MET A 1 -15.48 19.09 33.95
C MET A 1 -14.66 18.14 33.09
N SER A 2 -14.42 18.47 31.83
CA SER A 2 -13.60 17.67 30.92
C SER A 2 -12.16 17.61 31.46
N LYS A 3 -11.68 16.42 31.84
CA LYS A 3 -10.24 16.21 32.07
C LYS A 3 -9.58 16.20 30.69
N ALA A 4 -9.10 17.35 30.25
CA ALA A 4 -8.36 17.46 28.99
C ALA A 4 -6.99 16.78 29.16
N ASN A 5 -6.85 15.57 28.62
CA ASN A 5 -5.57 14.89 28.53
C ASN A 5 -4.75 15.50 27.38
N VAL A 6 -3.45 15.71 27.59
CA VAL A 6 -2.52 16.17 26.55
C VAL A 6 -1.73 14.97 26.01
N LYS A 7 -1.60 14.87 24.69
CA LYS A 7 -0.73 13.87 24.05
C LYS A 7 0.70 14.41 23.97
N LEU A 8 1.61 13.83 24.75
CA LEU A 8 3.05 14.09 24.67
C LEU A 8 3.72 12.98 23.85
N GLN A 9 4.48 13.36 22.82
CA GLN A 9 5.31 12.43 22.04
C GLN A 9 6.78 12.75 22.28
N LEU A 10 7.56 11.74 22.68
CA LEU A 10 9.00 11.81 22.83
C LEU A 10 9.62 10.77 21.90
N SER A 11 10.53 11.18 21.02
CA SER A 11 11.23 10.30 20.09
C SER A 11 12.71 10.25 20.45
N PHE A 12 13.28 9.06 20.49
CA PHE A 12 14.70 8.82 20.71
C PHE A 12 15.19 7.91 19.60
N ASP A 13 16.20 8.34 18.85
CA ASP A 13 16.84 7.54 17.82
C ASP A 13 18.15 6.97 18.37
N LEU A 14 18.34 5.66 18.19
CA LEU A 14 19.53 4.95 18.66
C LEU A 14 20.27 4.36 17.46
N ASP A 15 21.44 4.90 17.17
CA ASP A 15 22.37 4.31 16.21
C ASP A 15 23.17 3.23 16.92
N ILE A 16 22.89 1.97 16.56
CA ILE A 16 23.47 0.80 17.23
C ILE A 16 24.33 -0.01 16.27
N ALA A 17 25.51 -0.43 16.73
CA ALA A 17 26.32 -1.43 16.03
C ALA A 17 25.71 -2.81 16.25
N VAL A 18 25.48 -3.55 15.15
CA VAL A 18 24.82 -4.86 15.17
C VAL A 18 25.71 -5.91 14.52
N PRO A 19 25.65 -7.20 14.93
CA PRO A 19 26.31 -8.28 14.22
C PRO A 19 25.83 -8.40 12.76
N GLU A 20 26.70 -8.79 11.84
CA GLU A 20 26.39 -8.88 10.39
C GLU A 20 25.13 -9.68 10.08
N ARG A 21 24.88 -10.77 10.82
CA ARG A 21 23.67 -11.59 10.68
C ARG A 21 22.35 -10.81 10.82
N LEU A 22 22.34 -9.70 11.57
CA LEU A 22 21.14 -8.87 11.72
C LEU A 22 20.94 -7.92 10.55
N LEU A 23 21.99 -7.64 9.77
CA LEU A 23 21.90 -6.81 8.55
C LEU A 23 21.18 -7.55 7.40
N GLU A 24 21.03 -8.86 7.50
CA GLU A 24 20.30 -9.66 6.51
C GLU A 24 18.79 -9.69 6.75
N LEU A 25 18.34 -9.28 7.95
CA LEU A 25 16.95 -9.38 8.36
C LEU A 25 16.11 -8.25 7.77
N ASP A 26 14.85 -8.55 7.48
CA ASP A 26 13.86 -7.53 7.14
C ASP A 26 13.41 -6.74 8.37
N HIS A 27 12.70 -5.63 8.14
CA HIS A 27 12.23 -4.75 9.21
C HIS A 27 11.41 -5.49 10.28
N GLU A 28 10.52 -6.40 9.86
CA GLU A 28 9.65 -7.15 10.77
C GLU A 28 10.47 -8.06 11.69
N SER A 29 11.43 -8.79 11.11
CA SER A 29 12.32 -9.68 11.84
C SER A 29 13.28 -8.92 12.76
N LEU A 30 13.83 -7.78 12.29
CA LEU A 30 14.65 -6.89 13.11
C LEU A 30 13.86 -6.36 14.32
N CYS A 31 12.65 -5.84 14.09
CA CYS A 31 11.80 -5.34 15.17
C CYS A 31 11.45 -6.45 16.16
N LYS A 32 11.17 -7.66 15.69
CA LYS A 32 10.92 -8.80 16.57
C LYS A 32 12.16 -9.13 17.42
N THR A 33 13.33 -9.25 16.79
CA THR A 33 14.59 -9.50 17.49
C THR A 33 14.89 -8.41 18.53
N PHE A 34 14.77 -7.13 18.18
CA PHE A 34 15.01 -6.05 19.13
C PHE A 34 13.94 -5.97 20.22
N SER A 35 12.68 -6.28 19.92
CA SER A 35 11.64 -6.36 20.94
C SER A 35 11.95 -7.44 21.98
N GLU A 36 12.47 -8.58 21.55
CA GLU A 36 12.88 -9.68 22.44
C GLU A 36 14.13 -9.30 23.26
N VAL A 37 15.13 -8.67 22.63
CA VAL A 37 16.38 -8.27 23.30
C VAL A 37 16.17 -7.13 24.30
N LEU A 38 15.41 -6.09 23.94
CA LEU A 38 15.15 -4.95 24.82
C LEU A 38 14.19 -5.34 25.96
N GLY A 39 13.23 -6.21 25.68
CA GLY A 39 12.32 -6.78 26.66
C GLY A 39 11.44 -5.76 27.38
N SER A 40 10.71 -6.22 28.38
CA SER A 40 9.76 -5.40 29.15
C SER A 40 10.43 -4.26 29.93
N MET A 41 11.73 -4.40 30.25
CA MET A 41 12.46 -3.40 31.01
C MET A 41 12.53 -2.06 30.28
N VAL A 42 12.77 -2.06 28.98
CA VAL A 42 12.81 -0.82 28.18
C VAL A 42 11.40 -0.27 27.98
N PHE A 43 10.45 -1.11 27.57
CA PHE A 43 9.09 -0.68 27.24
C PHE A 43 8.29 -0.19 28.45
N GLN A 44 8.57 -0.70 29.66
CA GLN A 44 7.94 -0.25 30.91
C GLN A 44 8.82 0.74 31.70
N GLY A 45 10.12 0.79 31.44
CA GLY A 45 11.06 1.67 32.14
C GLY A 45 10.80 3.15 31.84
N LEU A 46 10.67 3.50 30.55
CA LEU A 46 10.41 4.88 30.14
C LEU A 46 9.11 5.46 30.73
N PRO A 47 7.94 4.81 30.60
CA PRO A 47 6.71 5.34 31.21
C PRO A 47 6.81 5.40 32.73
N THR A 48 7.53 4.47 33.38
CA THR A 48 7.74 4.53 34.83
C THR A 48 8.54 5.77 35.26
N VAL A 49 9.65 6.06 34.57
CA VAL A 49 10.49 7.23 34.88
C VAL A 49 9.76 8.53 34.54
N ALA A 50 9.14 8.61 33.36
CA ALA A 50 8.36 9.78 32.94
C ALA A 50 7.21 10.05 33.91
N GLY A 51 6.47 9.02 34.33
CA GLY A 51 5.40 9.13 35.31
C GLY A 51 5.88 9.70 36.65
N LYS A 52 7.04 9.23 37.15
CA LYS A 52 7.64 9.77 38.39
C LYS A 52 8.01 11.26 38.27
N GLN A 53 8.52 11.70 37.12
CA GLN A 53 8.87 13.12 36.93
C GLN A 53 7.63 13.99 36.73
N LEU A 54 6.64 13.52 35.96
CA LEU A 54 5.37 14.22 35.77
C LEU A 54 4.60 14.37 37.10
N ALA A 55 4.64 13.36 37.97
CA ALA A 55 4.01 13.42 39.29
C ALA A 55 4.56 14.54 40.17
N LYS A 56 5.85 14.89 40.06
CA LYS A 56 6.45 16.05 40.76
C LYS A 56 5.83 17.38 40.33
N ALA A 57 5.26 17.44 39.13
CA ALA A 57 4.56 18.60 38.58
C ALA A 57 3.02 18.45 38.64
N GLY A 58 2.49 17.45 39.36
CA GLY A 58 1.05 17.20 39.49
C GLY A 58 0.40 16.51 38.29
N GLY A 59 1.19 16.01 37.33
CA GLY A 59 0.71 15.24 36.18
C GLY A 59 0.69 13.72 36.44
N SER A 60 0.00 12.98 35.59
CA SER A 60 0.04 11.51 35.59
C SER A 60 -0.08 10.96 34.18
N ILE A 61 0.52 9.78 33.95
CA ILE A 61 0.33 9.04 32.70
C ILE A 61 -0.94 8.23 32.82
N VAL A 62 -1.89 8.49 31.91
CA VAL A 62 -3.19 7.78 31.86
C VAL A 62 -3.17 6.59 30.91
N ALA A 63 -2.30 6.64 29.89
CA ALA A 63 -2.06 5.57 28.93
C ALA A 63 -0.69 5.78 28.29
N HIS A 64 -0.06 4.70 27.83
CA HIS A 64 1.14 4.78 26.99
C HIS A 64 1.04 3.75 25.86
N HIS A 65 1.61 4.10 24.73
CA HIS A 65 1.79 3.22 23.58
C HIS A 65 3.23 3.37 23.14
N TYR A 66 3.86 2.28 22.72
CA TYR A 66 5.19 2.32 22.13
C TYR A 66 5.12 1.82 20.69
N HIS A 67 6.01 2.34 19.86
CA HIS A 67 6.24 1.88 18.51
C HIS A 67 7.73 1.56 18.39
N LEU A 68 8.06 0.34 17.99
CA LEU A 68 9.42 -0.06 17.69
C LEU A 68 9.59 -0.07 16.18
N SER A 69 10.65 0.58 15.72
CA SER A 69 11.08 0.58 14.33
C SER A 69 12.58 0.39 14.30
N ALA A 70 13.06 -0.50 13.42
CA ALA A 70 14.47 -0.72 13.16
C ALA A 70 14.72 -0.60 11.66
N GLY A 71 15.75 0.14 11.30
CA GLY A 71 16.21 0.30 9.91
C GLY A 71 17.72 0.12 9.86
N ILE A 72 18.22 -0.41 8.74
CA ILE A 72 19.65 -0.57 8.53
C ILE A 72 20.18 0.75 7.98
N LEU A 73 21.09 1.38 8.73
CA LEU A 73 21.80 2.57 8.28
C LEU A 73 22.71 2.19 7.09
N GLY A 74 22.55 2.89 5.97
CA GLY A 74 23.34 2.64 4.76
C GLY A 74 22.89 1.46 3.91
N ALA A 75 21.67 0.95 4.10
CA ALA A 75 21.10 -0.06 3.21
C ALA A 75 21.05 0.42 1.74
N PRO A 76 21.25 -0.47 0.75
CA PRO A 76 21.08 -0.12 -0.65
C PRO A 76 19.67 0.45 -0.89
N THR A 77 19.61 1.57 -1.60
CA THR A 77 18.33 2.18 -1.96
C THR A 77 17.71 1.37 -3.10
N LEU A 78 16.46 0.92 -2.91
CA LEU A 78 15.70 0.29 -3.98
C LEU A 78 15.33 1.34 -5.04
N GLU A 79 15.57 1.01 -6.30
CA GLU A 79 15.18 1.83 -7.45
C GLU A 79 13.67 2.10 -7.42
N ARG A 80 13.29 3.36 -7.61
CA ARG A 80 11.88 3.79 -7.55
C ARG A 80 11.02 3.04 -8.56
N ASP A 81 11.55 2.78 -9.75
CA ASP A 81 10.83 2.09 -10.82
C ASP A 81 10.45 0.65 -10.43
N LEU A 82 11.29 -0.04 -9.64
CA LEU A 82 10.98 -1.37 -9.11
C LEU A 82 9.81 -1.32 -8.12
N LEU A 83 9.82 -0.30 -7.25
CA LEU A 83 8.75 -0.09 -6.27
C LEU A 83 7.43 0.26 -6.99
N VAL A 84 7.46 1.14 -7.99
CA VAL A 84 6.30 1.52 -8.79
C VAL A 84 5.76 0.32 -9.57
N ALA A 85 6.63 -0.46 -10.22
CA ALA A 85 6.22 -1.65 -10.96
C ALA A 85 5.56 -2.72 -10.06
N ALA A 86 6.05 -2.89 -8.83
CA ALA A 86 5.48 -3.83 -7.87
C ALA A 86 4.22 -3.29 -7.17
N ALA A 87 4.15 -1.98 -6.93
CA ALA A 87 3.17 -1.40 -6.03
C ALA A 87 2.62 -0.06 -6.54
N PRO A 88 2.06 0.00 -7.76
CA PRO A 88 1.71 1.28 -8.39
C PRO A 88 0.57 2.01 -7.65
N HIS A 89 -0.28 1.27 -6.94
CA HIS A 89 -1.31 1.81 -6.07
C HIS A 89 -0.81 2.64 -4.88
N LEU A 90 0.45 2.52 -4.45
CA LEU A 90 0.97 3.26 -3.30
C LEU A 90 1.24 4.71 -3.67
N THR A 91 1.09 5.63 -2.71
CA THR A 91 1.55 7.03 -2.80
C THR A 91 3.07 7.10 -2.68
N ASP A 92 3.65 8.27 -2.95
CA ASP A 92 5.11 8.45 -2.87
C ASP A 92 5.65 8.20 -1.46
N GLU A 93 4.97 8.72 -0.43
CA GLU A 93 5.32 8.48 0.97
C GLU A 93 5.24 6.99 1.33
N GLU A 94 4.26 6.27 0.80
CA GLU A 94 4.10 4.84 1.03
C GLU A 94 5.12 4.00 0.25
N LEU A 95 5.54 4.43 -0.94
CA LEU A 95 6.66 3.79 -1.65
C LEU A 95 7.96 3.92 -0.85
N GLU A 96 8.20 5.07 -0.23
CA GLU A 96 9.34 5.22 0.67
C GLU A 96 9.22 4.34 1.92
N GLN A 97 8.02 4.23 2.50
CA GLN A 97 7.77 3.31 3.61
C GLN A 97 8.00 1.86 3.20
N LEU A 98 7.56 1.46 2.00
CA LEU A 98 7.80 0.15 1.43
C LEU A 98 9.30 -0.11 1.33
N ALA A 99 10.05 0.82 0.71
CA ALA A 99 11.50 0.72 0.55
C ALA A 99 12.23 0.52 1.89
N ARG A 100 11.82 1.27 2.93
CA ARG A 100 12.36 1.14 4.30
C ARG A 100 12.02 -0.21 4.93
N ARG A 101 10.80 -0.72 4.73
CA ARG A 101 10.36 -2.00 5.31
C ARG A 101 10.99 -3.21 4.62
N THR A 102 11.34 -3.09 3.35
CA THR A 102 11.93 -4.17 2.54
C THR A 102 13.45 -4.17 2.55
N GLN A 103 14.10 -3.45 3.48
CA GLN A 103 15.55 -3.52 3.66
C GLN A 103 16.00 -4.92 4.12
N GLY A 104 17.29 -5.22 3.97
CA GLY A 104 17.90 -6.50 4.33
C GLY A 104 18.21 -7.37 3.11
N LYS A 105 18.22 -8.69 3.29
CA LYS A 105 18.50 -9.64 2.21
C LYS A 105 17.31 -9.76 1.25
N LEU A 106 17.45 -9.13 0.08
CA LEU A 106 16.47 -9.17 -0.99
C LEU A 106 16.63 -10.43 -1.87
N PRO A 107 15.55 -10.92 -2.50
CA PRO A 107 15.66 -11.95 -3.53
C PRO A 107 16.52 -11.49 -4.70
N GLU A 108 17.39 -12.37 -5.22
CA GLU A 108 18.28 -12.07 -6.35
C GLU A 108 17.55 -12.11 -7.70
N SER A 109 16.52 -12.96 -7.82
CA SER A 109 15.71 -13.05 -9.04
C SER A 109 14.77 -11.84 -9.18
N PRO A 110 14.75 -11.16 -10.34
CA PRO A 110 13.85 -10.02 -10.56
C PRO A 110 12.37 -10.34 -10.34
N GLU A 111 11.92 -11.53 -10.74
CA GLU A 111 10.52 -11.95 -10.57
C GLU A 111 10.17 -12.22 -9.09
N GLU A 112 11.11 -12.80 -8.34
CA GLU A 112 10.92 -13.06 -6.91
C GLU A 112 10.98 -11.75 -6.11
N LEU A 113 11.86 -10.84 -6.49
CA LEU A 113 11.93 -9.49 -5.94
C LEU A 113 10.61 -8.76 -6.17
N GLN A 114 10.08 -8.76 -7.40
CA GLN A 114 8.79 -8.14 -7.70
C GLN A 114 7.66 -8.75 -6.85
N ARG A 115 7.58 -10.08 -6.74
CA ARG A 115 6.61 -10.78 -5.89
C ARG A 115 6.80 -10.47 -4.40
N HIS A 116 8.03 -10.33 -3.94
CA HIS A 116 8.34 -9.95 -2.55
C HIS A 116 7.85 -8.53 -2.26
N LEU A 117 8.25 -7.55 -3.06
CA LEU A 117 7.85 -6.15 -2.92
C LEU A 117 6.32 -6.00 -2.98
N ARG A 118 5.68 -6.72 -3.90
CA ARG A 118 4.22 -6.76 -4.03
C ARG A 118 3.53 -7.23 -2.75
N ARG A 119 4.01 -8.33 -2.15
CA ARG A 119 3.45 -8.85 -0.89
C ARG A 119 3.62 -7.85 0.25
N GLN A 120 4.77 -7.21 0.33
CA GLN A 120 5.06 -6.22 1.38
C GLN A 120 4.21 -4.95 1.20
N ALA A 121 3.99 -4.52 -0.04
CA ALA A 121 3.10 -3.40 -0.35
C ALA A 121 1.65 -3.67 0.08
N LEU A 122 1.13 -4.87 -0.20
CA LEU A 122 -0.23 -5.27 0.21
C LEU A 122 -0.39 -5.41 1.73
N LYS A 123 0.69 -5.71 2.45
CA LYS A 123 0.70 -5.66 3.93
C LYS A 123 0.74 -4.23 4.46
N LEU A 124 1.42 -3.32 3.75
CA LEU A 124 1.54 -1.92 4.13
C LEU A 124 0.20 -1.20 3.96
N VAL A 125 -0.48 -1.42 2.84
CA VAL A 125 -1.81 -0.86 2.52
C VAL A 125 -2.70 -1.98 2.04
N ASN A 126 -3.74 -2.30 2.82
CA ASN A 126 -4.72 -3.33 2.48
C ASN A 126 -6.04 -2.73 1.94
N ASP A 127 -6.06 -1.44 1.66
CA ASP A 127 -7.26 -0.74 1.21
C ASP A 127 -7.45 -0.86 -0.31
N TYR A 128 -8.70 -0.91 -0.74
CA TYR A 128 -9.06 -0.85 -2.15
C TYR A 128 -9.04 0.61 -2.63
N ARG A 129 -8.06 0.94 -3.46
CA ARG A 129 -7.93 2.28 -4.06
C ARG A 129 -8.70 2.34 -5.35
N MET A 130 -9.91 2.88 -5.27
CA MET A 130 -10.85 2.91 -6.38
C MET A 130 -10.82 4.24 -7.10
N VAL A 131 -10.72 4.20 -8.43
CA VAL A 131 -10.88 5.37 -9.30
C VAL A 131 -12.09 5.12 -10.22
N PRO A 132 -13.10 6.01 -10.24
CA PRO A 132 -14.18 5.97 -11.22
C PRO A 132 -13.63 5.90 -12.64
N CYS A 133 -14.25 5.09 -13.49
CA CYS A 133 -13.81 4.91 -14.87
C CYS A 133 -15.00 4.60 -15.79
N PHE A 134 -14.77 4.76 -17.09
CA PHE A 134 -15.61 4.16 -18.11
C PHE A 134 -14.91 2.98 -18.77
N VAL A 135 -15.70 2.03 -19.26
CA VAL A 135 -15.21 0.90 -20.04
C VAL A 135 -15.84 0.98 -21.42
N ALA A 136 -15.00 1.18 -22.44
CA ALA A 136 -15.42 1.11 -23.84
C ALA A 136 -15.26 -0.33 -24.34
N ALA A 137 -16.38 -0.98 -24.68
CA ALA A 137 -16.43 -2.36 -25.14
C ALA A 137 -17.58 -2.58 -26.12
N ARG A 138 -17.59 -3.72 -26.79
CA ARG A 138 -18.67 -4.21 -27.65
C ARG A 138 -19.52 -5.24 -26.92
N LEU A 139 -20.84 -5.10 -27.02
CA LEU A 139 -21.82 -6.03 -26.47
C LEU A 139 -21.98 -7.25 -27.38
N THR A 140 -22.57 -8.34 -26.85
CA THR A 140 -22.93 -9.53 -27.65
C THR A 140 -23.93 -9.23 -28.77
N SER A 141 -24.66 -8.11 -28.70
CA SER A 141 -25.52 -7.63 -29.79
C SER A 141 -24.74 -7.07 -30.99
N GLY A 142 -23.43 -6.87 -30.85
CA GLY A 142 -22.57 -6.21 -31.83
C GLY A 142 -22.52 -4.68 -31.69
N SER A 143 -23.31 -4.09 -30.79
CA SER A 143 -23.31 -2.65 -30.52
C SER A 143 -22.14 -2.25 -29.62
N ASP A 144 -21.55 -1.09 -29.87
CA ASP A 144 -20.57 -0.50 -28.97
C ASP A 144 -21.28 0.05 -27.71
N ALA A 145 -20.63 -0.06 -26.56
CA ALA A 145 -21.14 0.36 -25.27
C ALA A 145 -20.05 1.03 -24.43
N LYS A 146 -20.49 1.97 -23.58
CA LYS A 146 -19.67 2.63 -22.59
C LYS A 146 -20.26 2.35 -21.21
N LEU A 147 -19.61 1.49 -20.43
CA LEU A 147 -20.09 1.05 -19.12
C LEU A 147 -19.46 1.87 -18.01
N GLU A 148 -20.24 2.26 -17.02
CA GLU A 148 -19.72 2.91 -15.82
C GLU A 148 -19.07 1.89 -14.88
N GLY A 149 -17.95 2.26 -14.26
CA GLY A 149 -17.29 1.39 -13.31
C GLY A 149 -16.33 2.11 -12.37
N LYS A 150 -15.64 1.32 -11.57
CA LYS A 150 -14.54 1.77 -10.72
C LYS A 150 -13.35 0.82 -10.91
N LEU A 151 -12.22 1.37 -11.34
CA LEU A 151 -10.95 0.68 -11.44
C LEU A 151 -10.30 0.59 -10.06
N ASN A 152 -9.93 -0.62 -9.66
CA ASN A 152 -9.17 -0.87 -8.45
C ASN A 152 -7.67 -0.78 -8.75
N LEU A 153 -7.01 0.31 -8.35
CA LEU A 153 -5.58 0.48 -8.56
C LEU A 153 -4.75 -0.58 -7.84
N THR A 154 -5.28 -1.15 -6.75
CA THR A 154 -4.58 -2.17 -5.97
C THR A 154 -4.35 -3.41 -6.81
N ASN A 155 -5.36 -3.99 -7.47
CA ASN A 155 -5.25 -5.28 -8.17
C ASN A 155 -5.63 -5.27 -9.66
N GLY A 156 -6.09 -4.13 -10.18
CA GLY A 156 -6.49 -3.94 -11.58
C GLY A 156 -7.88 -4.42 -11.95
N SER A 157 -8.69 -4.91 -11.00
CA SER A 157 -10.06 -5.27 -11.31
C SER A 157 -10.95 -4.04 -11.52
N VAL A 158 -11.89 -4.11 -12.46
CA VAL A 158 -12.90 -3.09 -12.66
C VAL A 158 -14.23 -3.58 -12.12
N LEU A 159 -14.80 -2.83 -11.17
CA LEU A 159 -16.14 -3.08 -10.65
C LEU A 159 -17.16 -2.29 -11.48
N ILE A 160 -17.97 -2.99 -12.25
CA ILE A 160 -19.03 -2.39 -13.09
C ILE A 160 -20.20 -1.92 -12.23
N GLY A 161 -20.71 -0.73 -12.57
CA GLY A 161 -21.84 -0.09 -11.93
C GLY A 161 -23.12 -0.92 -12.08
N GLU A 162 -24.04 -0.79 -11.12
CA GLU A 162 -25.23 -1.64 -11.01
C GLU A 162 -26.10 -1.67 -12.27
N ARG A 163 -26.20 -0.53 -12.96
CA ARG A 163 -26.98 -0.38 -14.20
C ARG A 163 -26.46 -1.27 -15.33
N ASP A 164 -25.15 -1.51 -15.36
CA ASP A 164 -24.46 -2.16 -16.46
C ASP A 164 -24.03 -3.60 -16.14
N ARG A 165 -24.34 -4.13 -14.95
CA ARG A 165 -23.93 -5.49 -14.55
C ARG A 165 -24.56 -6.59 -15.40
N GLN A 166 -25.69 -6.34 -16.04
CA GLN A 166 -26.35 -7.30 -16.92
C GLN A 166 -25.81 -7.26 -18.35
N SER A 167 -24.94 -6.30 -18.66
CA SER A 167 -24.35 -6.15 -19.99
C SER A 167 -23.43 -7.32 -20.32
N ARG A 168 -23.75 -8.04 -21.40
CA ARG A 168 -22.91 -9.12 -21.91
C ARG A 168 -21.95 -8.58 -22.95
N LEU A 169 -20.66 -8.67 -22.67
CA LEU A 169 -19.60 -8.28 -23.59
C LEU A 169 -19.35 -9.38 -24.63
N GLN A 170 -19.03 -8.96 -25.86
CA GLN A 170 -18.62 -9.87 -26.92
C GLN A 170 -17.28 -10.53 -26.54
N ALA A 171 -17.21 -11.86 -26.63
CA ALA A 171 -15.96 -12.59 -26.45
C ALA A 171 -14.99 -12.29 -27.61
N ASN A 172 -13.69 -12.26 -27.34
CA ASN A 172 -12.63 -12.07 -28.34
C ASN A 172 -12.73 -10.77 -29.15
N GLN A 173 -13.32 -9.71 -28.58
CA GLN A 173 -13.43 -8.40 -29.23
C GLN A 173 -12.11 -7.62 -29.33
N GLY A 174 -10.98 -8.24 -28.92
CA GLY A 174 -9.70 -7.57 -28.77
C GLY A 174 -9.59 -6.83 -27.42
N PRO A 175 -8.62 -5.92 -27.29
CA PRO A 175 -8.41 -5.15 -26.07
C PRO A 175 -9.62 -4.26 -25.76
N ILE A 176 -10.07 -4.32 -24.50
CA ILE A 176 -11.07 -3.41 -23.95
C ILE A 176 -10.34 -2.18 -23.44
N VAL A 177 -10.92 -0.99 -23.63
CA VAL A 177 -10.33 0.25 -23.15
C VAL A 177 -11.02 0.68 -21.86
N VAL A 178 -10.23 0.89 -20.81
CA VAL A 178 -10.67 1.46 -19.53
C VAL A 178 -10.16 2.90 -19.45
N GLU A 179 -11.07 3.84 -19.23
CA GLU A 179 -10.81 5.29 -19.18
C GLU A 179 -11.10 5.82 -17.77
N PRO A 180 -10.07 5.97 -16.89
CA PRO A 180 -10.25 6.53 -15.56
C PRO A 180 -10.67 8.00 -15.63
N LEU A 181 -11.75 8.36 -14.92
CA LEU A 181 -12.32 9.70 -14.94
C LEU A 181 -11.34 10.72 -14.36
N GLY A 182 -11.32 11.92 -14.93
CA GLY A 182 -10.39 12.97 -14.51
C GLY A 182 -8.94 12.73 -14.95
N THR A 183 -8.72 11.72 -15.81
CA THR A 183 -7.43 11.49 -16.48
C THR A 183 -7.61 11.48 -17.99
N GLU A 184 -6.52 11.67 -18.73
CA GLU A 184 -6.44 11.45 -20.19
C GLU A 184 -5.88 10.05 -20.52
N VAL A 185 -5.86 9.15 -19.53
CA VAL A 185 -5.25 7.83 -19.65
C VAL A 185 -6.25 6.84 -20.24
N GLN A 186 -5.78 6.02 -21.17
CA GLN A 186 -6.49 4.85 -21.68
C GLN A 186 -5.69 3.61 -21.31
N LEU A 187 -6.32 2.71 -20.55
CA LEU A 187 -5.70 1.47 -20.08
C LEU A 187 -6.23 0.30 -20.89
N GLU A 188 -5.31 -0.53 -21.37
CA GLU A 188 -5.67 -1.80 -22.01
C GLU A 188 -6.12 -2.82 -20.96
N ALA A 189 -7.29 -3.40 -21.19
CA ALA A 189 -7.91 -4.39 -20.33
C ALA A 189 -8.35 -5.63 -21.12
N ALA A 190 -8.52 -6.73 -20.38
CA ALA A 190 -9.11 -7.96 -20.90
C ALA A 190 -10.42 -8.27 -20.16
N CYS A 191 -11.35 -8.94 -20.84
CA CYS A 191 -12.51 -9.55 -20.21
C CYS A 191 -12.20 -11.02 -19.91
N ALA A 192 -12.04 -11.35 -18.62
CA ALA A 192 -11.75 -12.71 -18.14
C ALA A 192 -13.02 -13.59 -18.05
N GLY A 193 -14.20 -13.01 -18.27
CA GLY A 193 -15.46 -13.74 -18.27
C GLY A 193 -16.62 -12.91 -17.73
N HIS A 194 -17.64 -13.60 -17.23
CA HIS A 194 -18.83 -12.96 -16.68
C HIS A 194 -19.24 -13.68 -15.40
N THR A 195 -19.50 -12.90 -14.35
CA THR A 195 -19.98 -13.37 -13.05
C THR A 195 -21.38 -12.85 -12.77
N LEU A 196 -21.98 -13.24 -11.64
CA LEU A 196 -23.26 -12.69 -11.18
C LEU A 196 -23.22 -11.17 -10.97
N SER A 197 -22.04 -10.61 -10.71
CA SER A 197 -21.83 -9.17 -10.53
C SER A 197 -21.47 -8.42 -11.81
N GLY A 198 -21.50 -9.09 -12.98
CA GLY A 198 -21.20 -8.49 -14.28
C GLY A 198 -19.95 -9.03 -14.96
N PRO A 199 -19.56 -8.41 -16.09
CA PRO A 199 -18.34 -8.79 -16.80
C PRO A 199 -17.11 -8.56 -15.91
N VAL A 200 -16.18 -9.51 -15.94
CA VAL A 200 -14.93 -9.45 -15.18
C VAL A 200 -13.88 -8.81 -16.07
N ILE A 201 -13.57 -7.54 -15.79
CA ILE A 201 -12.63 -6.75 -16.57
C ILE A 201 -11.39 -6.49 -15.73
N GLU A 202 -10.23 -6.79 -16.31
CA GLU A 202 -8.95 -6.74 -15.63
C GLU A 202 -7.97 -5.89 -16.44
N VAL A 203 -7.41 -4.88 -15.78
CA VAL A 203 -6.25 -4.11 -16.24
C VAL A 203 -5.02 -4.72 -15.56
N SER A 204 -3.95 -4.95 -16.31
CA SER A 204 -2.72 -5.49 -15.70
C SER A 204 -2.07 -4.48 -14.74
N VAL A 205 -1.42 -4.96 -13.68
CA VAL A 205 -0.66 -4.08 -12.76
C VAL A 205 0.44 -3.31 -13.50
N ALA A 206 1.03 -3.90 -14.55
CA ALA A 206 2.02 -3.22 -15.39
C ALA A 206 1.42 -2.01 -16.12
N GLN A 207 0.20 -2.12 -16.67
CA GLN A 207 -0.52 -0.98 -17.27
C GLN A 207 -0.79 0.12 -16.24
N ILE A 208 -1.19 -0.24 -15.02
CA ILE A 208 -1.40 0.73 -13.93
C ILE A 208 -0.09 1.43 -13.57
N ALA A 209 1.03 0.69 -13.53
CA ALA A 209 2.33 1.24 -13.19
C ALA A 209 2.83 2.28 -14.20
N ILE A 210 2.66 2.02 -15.51
CA ILE A 210 3.03 2.97 -16.58
C ILE A 210 2.29 4.30 -16.40
N HIS A 211 1.03 4.25 -15.94
CA HIS A 211 0.18 5.42 -15.78
C HIS A 211 -0.05 5.82 -14.32
N ARG A 212 0.85 5.43 -13.41
CA ARG A 212 0.66 5.57 -11.96
C ARG A 212 0.27 6.99 -11.54
N ASP A 213 1.09 7.97 -11.91
CA ASP A 213 1.01 9.32 -11.33
C ASP A 213 -0.34 10.01 -11.58
N PRO A 214 -0.91 10.03 -12.80
CA PRO A 214 -2.25 10.58 -12.99
C PRO A 214 -3.33 9.80 -12.23
N LEU A 215 -3.21 8.46 -12.12
CA LEU A 215 -4.18 7.63 -11.41
C LEU A 215 -4.18 7.89 -9.90
N ILE A 216 -2.99 7.96 -9.29
CA ILE A 216 -2.82 8.25 -7.87
C ILE A 216 -3.31 9.66 -7.54
N ARG A 217 -2.99 10.65 -8.39
CA ARG A 217 -3.46 12.03 -8.20
C ARG A 217 -4.98 12.11 -8.14
N VAL A 218 -5.67 11.48 -9.09
CA VAL A 218 -7.14 11.46 -9.11
C VAL A 218 -7.71 10.76 -7.89
N TRP A 219 -7.13 9.63 -7.48
CA TRP A 219 -7.56 8.93 -6.27
C TRP A 219 -7.41 9.79 -5.02
N GLN A 220 -6.27 10.48 -4.84
CA GLN A 220 -6.01 11.35 -3.69
C GLN A 220 -6.95 12.57 -3.64
N GLN A 221 -7.50 13.01 -4.77
CA GLN A 221 -8.46 14.12 -4.82
C GLN A 221 -9.89 13.71 -4.48
N GLN A 222 -10.18 12.41 -4.42
CA GLN A 222 -11.51 11.87 -4.13
C GLN A 222 -11.71 11.48 -2.66
N GLY A 223 -10.63 11.36 -1.89
CA GLY A 223 -10.65 11.12 -0.44
C GLY A 223 -10.69 12.43 0.34
#